data_AF-A0A816C5F0-F1
#
_entry.id   AF-A0A816C5F0-F1
#
_cell.length_a   1.000
_cell.length_b   1.000
_cell.length_c   1.000
_cell.angle_alpha   90.00
_cell.angle_beta   90.00
_cell.angle_gamma   90.00
#
_symmetry.space_group_name_H-M   'P 1'
#
loop_
_entity.id
_entity.type
_entity.pdbx_description
1 polymer ?
#
loop_
_entity_poly.entity_id
_entity_poly.type
_entity_poly.pdbx_seq_one_letter_code
_entity_poly.pdbx_strand_id
1 'polypeptide(L)'
;MSSLLKRGKFDMIHIQNFTLVGGVAVGTVSGSNIGLHGAMMIGTLAGMISVVGFHFLLPKLKQYRIHDTCDVNNLHSIPGLTAGVVGIIVASIGNRSGYLNSLTDVCRDGGKSRNNSTQSAYQAAALGLTFGMAVVGGLITGFMLRLPISAQKERDFDDEEGWHLPEENIKDNNNMFGANIARTAL
;
A
#
# COMPACT_ATOMS: atom_id res chain seq x y z
N MET A 1 -12.87 5.61 -10.62
CA MET A 1 -11.81 6.63 -10.40
C MET A 1 -10.70 6.61 -11.45
N SER A 2 -10.04 5.46 -11.70
CA SER A 2 -8.94 5.36 -12.69
C SER A 2 -9.29 5.96 -14.07
N SER A 3 -10.36 5.49 -14.70
CA SER A 3 -10.82 5.99 -16.01
C SER A 3 -11.16 7.49 -16.01
N LEU A 4 -11.75 8.00 -14.91
CA LEU A 4 -12.06 9.43 -14.76
C LEU A 4 -10.78 10.30 -14.85
N LEU A 5 -9.75 9.94 -14.09
CA LEU A 5 -8.48 10.68 -14.08
C LEU A 5 -7.66 10.51 -15.36
N LYS A 6 -7.92 9.44 -16.12
CA LYS A 6 -7.20 9.07 -17.34
C LYS A 6 -8.07 9.23 -18.60
N ARG A 7 -9.00 10.20 -18.58
CA ARG A 7 -9.83 10.64 -19.72
C ARG A 7 -10.55 9.50 -20.44
N GLY A 8 -11.17 8.61 -19.68
CA GLY A 8 -11.94 7.48 -20.20
C GLY A 8 -11.15 6.17 -20.31
N LYS A 9 -9.82 6.19 -20.25
CA LYS A 9 -8.97 4.98 -20.35
C LYS A 9 -8.57 4.45 -18.97
N PHE A 10 -8.49 3.14 -18.81
CA PHE A 10 -7.95 2.56 -17.57
C PHE A 10 -6.43 2.54 -17.60
N ASP A 11 -5.81 2.94 -16.49
CA ASP A 11 -4.37 2.77 -16.28
C ASP A 11 -4.11 1.44 -15.57
N MET A 12 -3.23 0.62 -16.14
CA MET A 12 -2.90 -0.70 -15.63
C MET A 12 -2.30 -0.65 -14.22
N ILE A 13 -1.49 0.37 -13.90
CA ILE A 13 -0.89 0.52 -12.56
C ILE A 13 -2.00 0.69 -11.51
N HIS A 14 -3.05 1.45 -11.86
CA HIS A 14 -4.17 1.63 -10.95
C HIS A 14 -4.93 0.33 -10.70
N ILE A 15 -5.06 -0.53 -11.71
CA ILE A 15 -5.78 -1.80 -11.59
C ILE A 15 -4.95 -2.82 -10.80
N GLN A 16 -3.65 -2.93 -11.05
CA GLN A 16 -2.79 -3.89 -10.36
C GLN A 16 -2.61 -3.54 -8.87
N ASN A 17 -2.47 -2.25 -8.56
CA ASN A 17 -2.23 -1.82 -7.19
C ASN A 17 -3.53 -1.57 -6.43
N PHE A 18 -4.41 -0.69 -6.93
CA PHE A 18 -5.49 -0.15 -6.09
C PHE A 18 -6.73 -1.03 -5.98
N THR A 19 -6.77 -2.15 -6.70
CA THR A 19 -7.78 -3.20 -6.45
C THR A 19 -7.52 -3.93 -5.13
N LEU A 20 -6.26 -4.00 -4.68
CA LEU A 20 -5.86 -4.67 -3.44
C LEU A 20 -6.08 -3.83 -2.18
N VAL A 21 -6.15 -2.50 -2.33
CA VAL A 21 -6.31 -1.52 -1.25
C VAL A 21 -7.51 -1.82 -0.35
N GLY A 22 -8.61 -2.32 -0.91
CA GLY A 22 -9.79 -2.68 -0.12
C GLY A 22 -9.49 -3.69 0.97
N GLY A 23 -8.66 -4.70 0.66
CA GLY A 23 -8.21 -5.70 1.63
C GLY A 23 -7.34 -5.11 2.74
N VAL A 24 -6.42 -4.21 2.38
CA VAL A 24 -5.57 -3.51 3.37
C VAL A 24 -6.43 -2.66 4.32
N ALA A 25 -7.41 -1.92 3.77
CA ALA A 25 -8.25 -1.00 4.52
C ALA A 25 -9.21 -1.69 5.51
N VAL A 26 -9.66 -2.92 5.21
CA VAL A 26 -10.55 -3.69 6.11
C VAL A 26 -9.78 -4.61 7.07
N GLY A 27 -8.47 -4.78 6.89
CA GLY A 27 -7.67 -5.80 7.59
C GLY A 27 -7.87 -5.82 9.10
N THR A 28 -7.77 -4.66 9.75
CA THR A 28 -7.92 -4.50 11.21
C THR A 28 -9.30 -4.87 11.76
N VAL A 29 -10.34 -4.80 10.93
CA VAL A 29 -11.75 -5.03 11.34
C VAL A 29 -12.40 -6.22 10.64
N SER A 30 -11.61 -7.02 9.91
CA SER A 30 -12.06 -8.20 9.17
C SER A 30 -12.77 -9.24 10.05
N GLY A 31 -12.32 -9.41 11.31
CA GLY A 31 -12.93 -10.28 12.31
C GLY A 31 -14.05 -9.63 13.14
N SER A 32 -14.51 -8.44 12.75
CA SER A 32 -15.57 -7.70 13.45
C SER A 32 -16.87 -7.71 12.63
N ASN A 33 -18.00 -7.55 13.29
CA ASN A 33 -19.31 -7.51 12.64
C ASN A 33 -19.59 -6.11 12.03
N ILE A 34 -18.84 -5.76 10.99
CA ILE A 34 -18.99 -4.49 10.23
C ILE A 34 -20.06 -4.56 9.14
N GLY A 35 -20.61 -5.76 8.88
CA GLY A 35 -21.56 -6.02 7.82
C GLY A 35 -20.99 -5.83 6.40
N LEU A 36 -21.71 -6.35 5.40
CA LEU A 36 -21.28 -6.23 4.00
C LEU A 36 -21.22 -4.77 3.53
N HIS A 37 -22.20 -3.96 3.93
CA HIS A 37 -22.26 -2.54 3.57
C HIS A 37 -21.06 -1.76 4.14
N GLY A 38 -20.66 -2.02 5.39
CA GLY A 38 -19.49 -1.40 6.01
C GLY A 38 -18.20 -1.75 5.27
N ALA A 39 -17.99 -3.03 4.98
CA ALA A 39 -16.82 -3.49 4.22
C ALA A 39 -16.74 -2.86 2.82
N MET A 40 -17.86 -2.81 2.10
CA MET A 40 -17.94 -2.20 0.76
C MET A 40 -17.64 -0.70 0.79
N MET A 41 -18.15 0.03 1.79
CA MET A 41 -17.89 1.47 1.94
C MET A 41 -16.41 1.74 2.23
N ILE A 42 -15.82 1.02 3.19
CA ILE A 42 -14.40 1.18 3.56
C ILE A 42 -13.51 0.92 2.35
N GLY A 43 -13.72 -0.21 1.65
CA GLY A 43 -12.90 -0.58 0.50
C GLY A 43 -13.04 0.41 -0.66
N THR A 44 -14.26 0.87 -0.96
CA THR A 44 -14.50 1.84 -2.04
C THR A 44 -13.84 3.19 -1.74
N LEU A 45 -14.02 3.71 -0.52
CA LEU A 45 -13.42 4.97 -0.09
C LEU A 45 -11.89 4.89 -0.10
N ALA A 46 -11.31 3.82 0.46
CA ALA A 46 -9.86 3.62 0.46
C ALA A 46 -9.30 3.54 -0.96
N GLY A 47 -9.93 2.77 -1.86
CA GLY A 47 -9.51 2.67 -3.26
C GLY A 47 -9.56 4.02 -3.99
N MET A 48 -10.58 4.85 -3.73
CA MET A 48 -10.63 6.21 -4.29
C MET A 48 -9.51 7.09 -3.75
N ILE A 49 -9.25 7.06 -2.43
CA ILE A 49 -8.18 7.83 -1.80
C ILE A 49 -6.82 7.43 -2.37
N SER A 50 -6.55 6.13 -2.54
CA SER A 50 -5.29 5.64 -3.10
C SER A 50 -5.08 6.04 -4.56
N VAL A 51 -6.11 5.97 -5.40
CA VAL A 51 -6.02 6.41 -6.81
C VAL A 51 -5.77 7.93 -6.90
N VAL A 52 -6.41 8.72 -6.02
CA VAL A 52 -6.15 10.18 -5.93
C VAL A 52 -4.72 10.42 -5.44
N GLY A 53 -4.28 9.69 -4.42
CA GLY A 53 -2.93 9.75 -3.89
C GLY A 53 -1.86 9.44 -4.95
N PHE A 54 -2.06 8.42 -5.77
CA PHE A 54 -1.16 8.15 -6.90
C PHE A 54 -1.03 9.34 -7.86
N HIS A 55 -2.14 10.01 -8.17
CA HIS A 55 -2.11 11.11 -9.11
C HIS A 55 -1.48 12.40 -8.54
N PHE A 56 -1.69 12.69 -7.26
CA PHE A 56 -1.30 13.97 -6.66
C PHE A 56 -0.18 13.88 -5.62
N LEU A 57 -0.15 12.83 -4.81
CA LEU A 57 0.84 12.66 -3.74
C LEU A 57 2.15 12.09 -4.28
N LEU A 58 2.11 11.07 -5.14
CA LEU A 58 3.32 10.44 -5.67
C LEU A 58 4.23 11.45 -6.42
N PRO A 59 3.72 12.36 -7.28
CA PRO A 59 4.56 13.40 -7.89
C PRO A 59 5.15 14.37 -6.88
N LYS A 60 4.40 14.71 -5.81
CA LYS A 60 4.88 15.59 -4.73
C LYS A 60 5.99 14.92 -3.91
N LEU A 61 5.87 13.63 -3.60
CA LEU A 61 6.92 12.87 -2.91
C LEU A 61 8.22 12.86 -3.72
N LYS A 62 8.12 12.68 -5.04
CA LYS A 62 9.27 12.77 -5.94
C LYS A 62 9.99 14.13 -5.88
N GLN A 63 9.24 15.23 -5.71
CA GLN A 63 9.85 16.56 -5.53
C GLN A 63 10.69 16.66 -4.24
N TYR A 64 10.32 15.91 -3.19
CA TYR A 64 11.08 15.81 -1.95
C TYR A 64 12.16 14.72 -1.97
N ARG A 65 12.51 14.18 -3.16
CA ARG A 65 13.45 13.06 -3.34
C ARG A 65 13.06 11.78 -2.60
N ILE A 66 11.76 11.59 -2.39
CA ILE A 66 11.20 10.33 -1.88
C ILE A 66 10.74 9.55 -3.11
N HIS A 67 11.54 8.55 -3.50
CA HIS A 67 11.26 7.68 -4.63
C HIS A 67 10.48 6.47 -4.14
N ASP A 68 9.20 6.41 -4.53
CA ASP A 68 8.33 5.27 -4.25
C ASP A 68 8.03 4.54 -5.58
N THR A 69 8.87 3.56 -5.92
CA THR A 69 8.83 2.87 -7.22
C THR A 69 7.52 2.12 -7.46
N CYS A 70 7.02 1.42 -6.44
CA CYS A 70 5.83 0.57 -6.56
C CYS A 70 4.56 1.23 -6.01
N ASP A 71 4.66 2.51 -5.60
CA ASP A 71 3.59 3.26 -4.96
C ASP A 71 3.06 2.61 -3.67
N VAL A 72 3.99 2.08 -2.86
CA VAL A 72 3.65 1.37 -1.62
C VAL A 72 2.98 2.29 -0.59
N ASN A 73 3.25 3.60 -0.63
CA ASN A 73 2.63 4.54 0.28
C ASN A 73 1.12 4.67 0.05
N ASN A 74 0.67 4.77 -1.21
CA ASN A 74 -0.76 4.85 -1.52
C ASN A 74 -1.43 3.47 -1.51
N LEU A 75 -0.69 2.38 -1.72
CA LEU A 75 -1.22 1.01 -1.66
C LEU A 75 -1.33 0.45 -0.23
N HIS A 76 -0.29 0.63 0.60
CA HIS A 76 -0.19 0.02 1.92
C HIS A 76 -0.33 1.03 3.05
N SER A 77 0.44 2.13 3.03
CA SER A 77 0.53 3.04 4.19
C SER A 77 -0.77 3.82 4.42
N ILE A 78 -1.29 4.50 3.40
CA ILE A 78 -2.53 5.29 3.53
C ILE A 78 -3.74 4.37 3.85
N PRO A 79 -3.96 3.25 3.14
CA PRO A 79 -5.02 2.31 3.49
C PRO A 79 -4.81 1.65 4.85
N GLY A 80 -3.57 1.36 5.26
CA GLY A 80 -3.25 0.80 6.56
C GLY A 80 -3.51 1.78 7.71
N LEU A 81 -3.18 3.06 7.53
CA LEU A 81 -3.56 4.13 8.47
C LEU A 81 -5.08 4.26 8.56
N THR A 82 -5.78 4.18 7.42
CA THR A 82 -7.24 4.17 7.36
C THR A 82 -7.81 2.97 8.13
N ALA A 83 -7.24 1.77 7.95
CA ALA A 83 -7.63 0.57 8.69
C ALA A 83 -7.42 0.72 10.20
N GLY A 84 -6.31 1.33 10.63
CA GLY A 84 -6.04 1.64 12.01
C GLY A 84 -7.10 2.57 12.63
N VAL A 85 -7.44 3.66 11.94
CA VAL A 85 -8.50 4.60 12.37
C VAL A 85 -9.86 3.92 12.43
N VAL A 86 -10.22 3.14 11.40
CA VAL A 86 -11.46 2.35 11.40
C VAL A 86 -11.46 1.36 12.56
N GLY A 87 -10.33 0.71 12.86
CA GLY A 87 -10.16 -0.17 14.01
C GLY A 87 -10.39 0.53 15.35
N ILE A 88 -9.91 1.76 15.53
CA ILE A 88 -10.17 2.57 16.72
C ILE A 88 -11.67 2.84 16.87
N ILE A 89 -12.34 3.23 15.77
CA ILE A 89 -13.79 3.50 15.76
C ILE A 89 -14.57 2.24 16.11
N VAL A 90 -14.27 1.11 15.45
CA VAL A 90 -14.97 -0.17 15.66
C VAL A 90 -14.75 -0.72 17.08
N ALA A 91 -13.56 -0.55 17.65
CA ALA A 91 -13.27 -0.88 19.05
C ALA A 91 -14.05 0.00 20.04
N SER A 92 -14.26 1.28 19.71
CA SER A 92 -15.01 2.23 20.56
C SER A 92 -16.50 1.87 20.69
N ILE A 93 -17.06 1.16 19.71
CA ILE A 93 -18.44 0.66 19.69
C ILE A 93 -18.55 -0.84 20.05
N GLY A 94 -17.47 -1.42 20.59
CA GLY A 94 -17.15 -2.85 20.72
C GLY A 94 -18.29 -3.84 21.01
N ASN A 95 -19.27 -3.50 21.84
CA ASN A 95 -20.42 -4.36 22.14
C ASN A 95 -21.37 -4.57 20.96
N ARG A 96 -21.54 -3.57 20.08
CA ARG A 96 -22.42 -3.70 18.90
C ARG A 96 -21.70 -4.30 17.69
N SER A 97 -20.39 -4.07 17.59
CA SER A 97 -19.55 -4.58 16.51
C SER A 97 -19.07 -6.01 16.75
N GLY A 98 -19.31 -6.59 17.94
CA GLY A 98 -18.75 -7.89 18.33
C GLY A 98 -17.22 -7.89 18.47
N TYR A 99 -16.58 -6.72 18.37
CA TYR A 99 -15.12 -6.57 18.37
C TYR A 99 -14.52 -7.13 19.67
N LEU A 100 -15.15 -6.88 20.81
CA LEU A 100 -14.67 -7.40 22.09
C LEU A 100 -14.77 -8.93 22.20
N ASN A 101 -15.71 -9.56 21.49
CA ASN A 101 -15.89 -11.02 21.53
C ASN A 101 -14.77 -11.76 20.78
N SER A 102 -14.10 -11.06 19.86
CA SER A 102 -12.95 -11.58 19.12
C SER A 102 -11.62 -11.40 19.88
N LEU A 103 -11.64 -10.78 21.08
CA LEU A 103 -10.44 -10.60 21.90
C LEU A 103 -10.06 -11.89 22.64
N THR A 104 -8.78 -12.22 22.60
CA THR A 104 -8.20 -13.32 23.37
C THR A 104 -7.44 -12.80 24.58
N ASP A 105 -7.25 -13.65 25.58
CA ASP A 105 -6.47 -13.31 26.79
C ASP A 105 -4.95 -13.27 26.55
N VAL A 106 -4.52 -13.54 25.30
CA VAL A 106 -3.12 -13.43 24.86
C VAL A 106 -2.67 -11.96 24.78
N CYS A 107 -3.61 -11.02 24.66
CA CYS A 107 -3.29 -9.60 24.70
C CYS A 107 -2.76 -9.18 26.08
N ARG A 108 -1.79 -8.25 26.12
CA ARG A 108 -1.26 -7.65 27.37
C ARG A 108 -2.41 -7.23 28.30
N ASP A 109 -2.39 -7.62 29.58
CA ASP A 109 -3.45 -7.33 30.56
C ASP A 109 -4.81 -8.05 30.32
N GLY A 110 -4.88 -9.06 29.44
CA GLY A 110 -6.08 -9.88 29.23
C GLY A 110 -7.18 -9.15 28.43
N GLY A 111 -7.22 -9.40 27.11
CA GLY A 111 -8.10 -8.68 26.18
C GLY A 111 -9.58 -8.70 26.54
N LYS A 112 -10.08 -9.79 27.13
CA LYS A 112 -11.51 -9.92 27.50
C LYS A 112 -11.94 -9.04 28.66
N SER A 113 -11.02 -8.57 29.49
CA SER A 113 -11.32 -7.71 30.64
C SER A 113 -11.50 -6.22 30.27
N ARG A 114 -11.16 -5.86 29.03
CA ARG A 114 -11.12 -4.45 28.59
C ARG A 114 -12.49 -3.96 28.13
N ASN A 115 -12.84 -2.74 28.54
CA ASN A 115 -13.98 -2.03 27.98
C ASN A 115 -13.62 -1.35 26.63
N ASN A 116 -14.64 -0.84 25.92
CA ASN A 116 -14.46 -0.18 24.62
C ASN A 116 -13.45 0.97 24.63
N SER A 117 -13.49 1.82 25.67
CA SER A 117 -12.60 2.99 25.78
C SER A 117 -11.15 2.54 25.91
N THR A 118 -10.89 1.59 26.81
CA THR A 118 -9.55 1.01 26.99
C THR A 118 -9.09 0.36 25.70
N GLN A 119 -9.92 -0.46 25.05
CA GLN A 119 -9.53 -1.16 23.83
C GLN A 119 -9.24 -0.21 22.66
N SER A 120 -10.05 0.84 22.47
CA SER A 120 -9.79 1.87 21.46
C SER A 120 -8.49 2.64 21.71
N ALA A 121 -8.16 2.91 22.98
CA ALA A 121 -6.90 3.52 23.36
C ALA A 121 -5.69 2.61 23.05
N TYR A 122 -5.81 1.30 23.30
CA TYR A 122 -4.77 0.34 22.90
C TYR A 122 -4.62 0.26 21.37
N GLN A 123 -5.70 0.34 20.59
CA GLN A 123 -5.62 0.40 19.12
C GLN A 123 -4.89 1.66 18.65
N ALA A 124 -5.19 2.82 19.24
CA ALA A 124 -4.51 4.07 18.92
C ALA A 124 -3.02 4.02 19.31
N ALA A 125 -2.71 3.50 20.49
CA ALA A 125 -1.34 3.31 20.95
C ALA A 125 -0.56 2.35 20.04
N ALA A 126 -1.18 1.24 19.63
CA ALA A 126 -0.57 0.27 18.71
C ALA A 126 -0.28 0.89 17.34
N LEU A 127 -1.21 1.70 16.80
CA LEU A 127 -1.02 2.42 15.53
C LEU A 127 0.16 3.39 15.63
N GLY A 128 0.20 4.22 16.68
CA GLY A 128 1.29 5.17 16.92
C GLY A 128 2.64 4.48 17.11
N LEU A 129 2.68 3.40 17.91
CA LEU A 129 3.88 2.62 18.12
C LEU A 129 4.38 1.98 16.82
N THR A 130 3.48 1.40 16.02
CA THR A 130 3.82 0.81 14.72
C THR A 130 4.40 1.84 13.77
N PHE A 131 3.78 3.02 13.69
CA PHE A 131 4.27 4.11 12.87
C PHE A 131 5.65 4.58 13.33
N GLY A 132 5.85 4.78 14.64
CA GLY A 132 7.14 5.16 15.21
C GLY A 132 8.24 4.13 14.93
N MET A 133 7.95 2.85 15.13
CA MET A 133 8.89 1.76 14.82
C MET A 133 9.24 1.70 13.33
N ALA A 134 8.27 1.89 12.44
CA ALA A 134 8.49 1.90 11.01
C ALA A 134 9.40 3.06 10.57
N VAL A 135 9.19 4.27 11.09
CA VAL A 135 10.04 5.44 10.79
C VAL A 135 11.45 5.22 11.31
N VAL A 136 11.61 4.86 12.59
CA VAL A 136 12.93 4.66 13.20
C VAL A 136 13.68 3.51 12.52
N GLY A 137 13.04 2.37 12.35
CA GLY A 137 13.62 1.21 11.68
C GLY A 137 13.97 1.49 10.22
N GLY A 138 13.10 2.20 9.49
CA GLY A 138 13.37 2.60 8.11
C GLY A 138 14.55 3.55 7.97
N LEU A 139 14.69 4.52 8.87
CA LEU A 139 15.85 5.44 8.89
C LEU A 139 17.16 4.71 9.21
N ILE A 140 17.15 3.81 10.20
CA ILE A 140 18.33 3.00 10.55
C ILE A 140 18.74 2.12 9.37
N THR A 141 17.80 1.35 8.81
CA THR A 141 18.06 0.48 7.66
C THR A 141 18.52 1.29 6.46
N GLY A 142 17.87 2.42 6.15
CA GLY A 142 18.27 3.31 5.06
C GLY A 142 19.67 3.89 5.24
N PHE A 143 20.06 4.20 6.47
CA PHE A 143 21.44 4.62 6.78
C PHE A 143 22.44 3.48 6.56
N MET A 144 22.14 2.27 7.04
CA MET A 144 23.01 1.10 6.85
C MET A 144 23.22 0.77 5.37
N LEU A 145 22.16 0.85 4.55
CA LEU A 145 22.25 0.61 3.10
C LEU A 145 23.04 1.69 2.35
N ARG A 146 23.22 2.89 2.92
CA ARG A 146 24.07 3.94 2.35
C ARG A 146 25.57 3.75 2.62
N LEU A 147 25.95 2.81 3.48
CA LEU A 147 27.36 2.52 3.72
C LEU A 147 28.00 1.86 2.49
N PRO A 148 29.28 2.14 2.19
CA PRO A 148 29.96 1.66 0.97
C PRO A 148 30.21 0.14 0.95
N ILE A 149 29.95 -0.54 2.06
CA ILE A 149 30.00 -2.01 2.16
C ILE A 149 28.74 -2.69 1.61
N SER A 150 27.67 -1.93 1.36
CA SER A 150 26.44 -2.46 0.75
C SER A 150 26.58 -2.50 -0.77
N ALA A 151 25.89 -3.43 -1.42
CA ALA A 151 25.87 -3.54 -2.88
C ALA A 151 25.06 -2.37 -3.48
N GLN A 152 25.74 -1.25 -3.73
CA GLN A 152 25.19 -0.10 -4.42
C GLN A 152 25.18 -0.38 -5.93
N LYS A 153 24.03 -0.18 -6.56
CA LYS A 153 23.87 -0.25 -8.01
C LYS A 153 24.21 1.09 -8.65
N GLU A 154 24.77 1.08 -9.85
CA GLU A 154 25.03 2.31 -10.62
C GLU A 154 23.82 2.67 -11.50
N ARG A 155 23.08 1.66 -11.98
CA ARG A 155 21.90 1.80 -12.82
C ARG A 155 20.67 1.20 -12.17
N ASP A 156 19.72 2.06 -11.84
CA ASP A 156 18.42 1.64 -11.33
C ASP A 156 17.56 1.02 -12.44
N PHE A 157 16.80 -0.03 -12.09
CA PHE A 157 15.86 -0.74 -12.98
C PHE A 157 16.49 -1.44 -14.20
N ASP A 158 17.79 -1.72 -14.12
CA ASP A 158 18.52 -2.52 -15.10
C ASP A 158 18.92 -3.88 -14.51
N ASP A 159 18.55 -4.94 -15.21
CA ASP A 159 18.84 -6.32 -14.80
C ASP A 159 20.27 -6.75 -15.15
N GLU A 160 20.96 -6.06 -16.07
CA GLU A 160 22.32 -6.42 -16.51
C GLU A 160 23.33 -6.46 -15.34
N GLU A 161 23.20 -5.55 -14.37
CA GLU A 161 24.09 -5.52 -13.19
C GLU A 161 23.90 -6.73 -12.26
N GLY A 162 22.74 -7.38 -12.29
CA GLY A 162 22.37 -8.48 -11.37
C GLY A 162 22.28 -9.85 -12.02
N TRP A 163 22.20 -9.92 -13.35
CA TRP A 163 21.86 -11.14 -14.07
C TRP A 163 22.72 -11.32 -15.32
N HIS A 164 23.05 -12.57 -15.62
CA HIS A 164 23.52 -12.93 -16.95
C HIS A 164 22.33 -12.87 -17.91
N LEU A 165 22.37 -11.90 -18.82
CA LEU A 165 21.33 -11.74 -19.83
C LEU A 165 21.54 -12.73 -20.98
N PRO A 166 20.45 -13.21 -21.62
CA PRO A 166 20.57 -13.98 -22.84
C PRO A 166 21.22 -13.14 -23.95
N GLU A 167 22.04 -13.75 -24.79
CA GLU A 167 22.62 -13.07 -25.95
C GLU A 167 21.50 -12.53 -26.86
N GLU A 168 21.51 -11.22 -27.12
CA GLU A 168 20.54 -10.60 -28.02
C GLU A 168 20.75 -11.14 -29.45
N ASN A 169 19.77 -11.91 -29.96
CA ASN A 169 19.74 -12.29 -31.37
C ASN A 169 19.29 -11.09 -32.22
N ILE A 170 20.24 -10.25 -32.62
CA ILE A 170 20.06 -9.05 -33.47
C ILE A 170 19.34 -9.33 -34.80
N LYS A 171 19.18 -10.60 -35.21
CA LYS A 171 18.58 -10.99 -36.50
C LYS A 171 17.07 -10.78 -36.61
N ASP A 172 16.31 -10.70 -35.52
CA ASP A 172 14.84 -10.55 -35.58
C ASP A 172 14.35 -9.09 -35.55
N ASN A 173 15.20 -8.13 -35.16
CA ASN A 173 14.79 -6.72 -35.02
C ASN A 173 14.56 -6.00 -36.35
N ASN A 174 15.24 -6.40 -37.43
CA ASN A 174 15.06 -5.73 -38.73
C ASN A 174 13.69 -6.04 -39.39
N ASN A 175 13.06 -7.16 -39.03
CA ASN A 175 11.75 -7.54 -39.58
C ASN A 175 10.57 -7.03 -38.75
N MET A 176 10.75 -6.83 -37.43
CA MET A 176 9.66 -6.40 -36.54
C MET A 176 9.47 -4.88 -36.51
N PHE A 177 10.55 -4.09 -36.60
CA PHE A 177 10.46 -2.63 -36.65
C PHE A 177 10.00 -2.10 -38.01
N GLY A 178 10.32 -2.79 -39.12
CA GLY A 178 9.84 -2.42 -40.45
C GLY A 178 8.33 -2.64 -40.64
N ALA A 179 7.75 -3.65 -39.99
CA ALA A 179 6.33 -3.99 -40.14
C ALA A 179 5.39 -3.10 -39.29
N ASN A 180 5.84 -2.60 -38.14
CA ASN A 180 4.99 -1.84 -37.21
C ASN A 180 4.94 -0.32 -37.48
N ILE A 181 5.97 0.24 -38.13
CA ILE A 181 5.94 1.66 -38.55
C ILE A 181 4.93 1.87 -39.70
N ALA A 182 4.66 0.84 -40.51
CA ALA A 182 3.67 0.91 -41.59
C ALA A 182 2.20 0.82 -41.13
N ARG A 183 1.91 0.49 -39.86
CA ARG A 183 0.53 0.32 -39.34
C ARG A 183 0.05 1.36 -38.33
N THR A 184 0.89 2.31 -37.93
CA THR A 184 0.53 3.36 -36.95
C THR A 184 0.60 4.79 -37.50
N ALA A 185 0.80 4.94 -38.81
CA ALA A 185 0.69 6.21 -39.51
C ALA A 185 -0.60 6.26 -40.37
N LEU A 186 -1.76 6.15 -39.73
CA LEU A 186 -3.07 6.65 -40.19
C LEU A 186 -3.99 6.84 -38.98
#